data_AF-A0A9W6SJG7-F1
#
_entry.id   AF-A0A9W6SJG7-F1
#
_cell.length_a   1.000
_cell.length_b   1.000
_cell.length_c   1.000
_cell.angle_alpha   90.00
_cell.angle_beta   90.00
_cell.angle_gamma   90.00
#
_symmetry.space_group_name_H-M   'P 1'
#
loop_
_entity.id
_entity.type
_entity.pdbx_description
1 polymer ?
#
loop_
_entity_poly.entity_id
_entity_poly.type
_entity_poly.pdbx_seq_one_letter_code
_entity_poly.pdbx_strand_id
1 'polypeptide(L)'
;MGQAPPAKATMGSAAMKYETPDGVGARKMFGREPGACARPAAPRIPRGPPGLAVSPLAGPRVRSIRGGGRAGVRRGSIDMPGLYTDIPTRPQLEALLVARDPASVSIYVPTDPAARESSSIGSSTGAARIGLKDLAAQAVAQLRAAGTGKAEVEALEEHVEALLDDALFWRYQARSLAVFLTPGRVTTFRLPNHLQPMTAVSDRFHLKPLLRSVTFPQTGYLLALAQGSVRLLEITEGISPEPVKVPGLPSDVADAVGKASIKHRAPEGRVQGSEGQKLRMKQYARQIDEALRGVLPQSGVPLILAGTEPLLSIFRGVCAYPDVAEGVVAGNPEGRGETELAAAGREVLDQVHAEALKGLQERFAERASQGRTAVDVGDVARLATQGAVDTVFVDFDATVPGTVDDEGAVTYAEVDDAVAYGIVDEIARRVLLAGGNVVAVRREDVPEKGDVAAILRYAPV
;
A
#
# COMPACT_ATOMS: atom_id res chain seq x y z
N MET A 1 55.10 25.19 4.56
CA MET A 1 55.12 24.71 5.96
C MET A 1 54.03 23.66 6.03
N GLY A 2 54.31 22.38 5.76
CA GLY A 2 54.92 21.45 6.73
C GLY A 2 53.82 20.98 7.68
N GLN A 3 53.46 19.71 7.84
CA GLN A 3 54.13 18.45 7.51
C GLN A 3 53.07 17.33 7.70
N ALA A 4 53.23 16.22 6.98
CA ALA A 4 52.43 15.00 7.10
C ALA A 4 52.78 14.21 8.40
N PRO A 5 52.17 13.04 8.66
CA PRO A 5 51.74 12.57 9.99
C PRO A 5 52.76 11.64 10.68
N PRO A 6 52.37 11.02 11.81
CA PRO A 6 52.61 9.59 12.03
C PRO A 6 51.39 8.92 12.68
N ALA A 7 51.31 7.62 12.98
CA ALA A 7 51.86 6.35 12.49
C ALA A 7 51.30 5.30 13.48
N LYS A 8 51.27 4.04 13.02
CA LYS A 8 50.75 2.85 13.72
C LYS A 8 51.34 2.61 15.12
N ALA A 9 50.56 1.97 15.99
CA ALA A 9 51.06 1.10 17.05
C ALA A 9 50.21 -0.18 17.17
N THR A 10 50.87 -1.30 16.90
CA THR A 10 50.54 -2.71 17.18
C THR A 10 50.71 -3.05 18.66
N MET A 11 49.90 -3.96 19.22
CA MET A 11 50.28 -5.20 19.93
C MET A 11 49.30 -5.64 21.05
N GLY A 12 49.18 -6.97 21.19
CA GLY A 12 48.71 -7.72 22.38
C GLY A 12 47.34 -8.36 22.19
N SER A 13 47.16 -9.60 21.72
CA SER A 13 47.61 -10.90 22.26
C SER A 13 47.32 -11.09 23.75
N ALA A 14 46.23 -11.80 24.05
CA ALA A 14 46.09 -12.61 25.26
C ALA A 14 45.12 -13.76 24.99
N ALA A 15 45.67 -14.96 24.90
CA ALA A 15 44.95 -16.22 24.97
C ALA A 15 44.64 -16.56 26.43
N MET A 16 43.44 -17.06 26.72
CA MET A 16 43.22 -17.95 27.86
C MET A 16 42.19 -19.03 27.49
N LYS A 17 42.60 -20.26 27.79
CA LYS A 17 41.93 -21.54 27.56
C LYS A 17 41.07 -21.94 28.77
N TYR A 18 40.27 -22.98 28.53
CA TYR A 18 39.63 -23.93 29.46
C TYR A 18 38.32 -23.42 30.09
N GLU A 19 37.24 -24.18 30.24
CA GLU A 19 37.11 -25.64 30.31
C GLU A 19 35.62 -26.02 30.15
N THR A 20 35.34 -27.11 29.45
CA THR A 20 34.06 -27.84 29.47
C THR A 20 33.98 -28.72 30.73
N PRO A 21 32.77 -29.07 31.19
CA PRO A 21 32.59 -30.42 31.73
C PRO A 21 31.41 -31.15 31.08
N ASP A 22 31.71 -32.39 30.70
CA ASP A 22 30.77 -33.45 30.36
C ASP A 22 29.94 -33.91 31.57
N GLY A 23 28.69 -34.31 31.31
CA GLY A 23 28.29 -35.70 31.59
C GLY A 23 27.31 -36.00 32.73
N VAL A 24 26.59 -37.11 32.51
CA VAL A 24 25.68 -37.89 33.38
C VAL A 24 24.20 -37.49 33.20
N GLY A 25 23.25 -38.33 32.78
CA GLY A 25 23.17 -39.79 32.62
C GLY A 25 21.79 -40.29 33.13
N ALA A 26 21.31 -41.43 32.60
CA ALA A 26 20.13 -42.23 33.01
C ALA A 26 18.76 -41.81 32.42
N ARG A 27 17.83 -42.68 32.00
CA ARG A 27 17.68 -44.15 32.06
C ARG A 27 16.55 -44.59 31.10
N LYS A 28 16.71 -45.71 30.41
CA LYS A 28 15.63 -46.52 29.79
C LYS A 28 14.91 -47.33 30.87
N MET A 29 13.59 -47.50 30.79
CA MET A 29 12.86 -48.69 31.27
C MET A 29 11.57 -48.91 30.46
N PHE A 30 11.32 -50.18 30.18
CA PHE A 30 10.25 -50.82 29.40
C PHE A 30 8.86 -50.76 30.04
N GLY A 31 7.80 -50.98 29.24
CA GLY A 31 6.51 -51.49 29.71
C GLY A 31 5.41 -51.58 28.63
N ARG A 32 5.09 -52.80 28.21
CA ARG A 32 3.96 -53.20 27.31
C ARG A 32 2.60 -53.15 28.02
N GLU A 33 1.55 -52.76 27.27
CA GLU A 33 0.12 -53.19 27.15
C GLU A 33 -0.55 -54.15 28.17
N PRO A 34 -1.90 -54.39 28.15
CA PRO A 34 -3.06 -53.67 27.57
C PRO A 34 -4.25 -53.49 28.58
N GLY A 35 -5.30 -52.73 28.19
CA GLY A 35 -6.54 -52.67 28.98
C GLY A 35 -7.72 -52.05 28.22
N ALA A 36 -8.69 -52.89 27.85
CA ALA A 36 -9.90 -52.53 27.11
C ALA A 36 -11.02 -51.97 28.02
N CYS A 37 -12.03 -51.41 27.34
CA CYS A 37 -13.40 -51.05 27.79
C CYS A 37 -13.60 -49.69 28.46
N ALA A 38 -14.14 -48.72 27.70
CA ALA A 38 -15.50 -48.21 27.89
C ALA A 38 -15.85 -47.16 26.82
N ARG A 39 -16.92 -47.41 26.07
CA ARG A 39 -17.58 -46.42 25.20
C ARG A 39 -18.35 -45.41 26.07
N PRO A 40 -18.33 -44.12 25.70
CA PRO A 40 -19.51 -43.29 25.87
C PRO A 40 -20.04 -42.76 24.52
N ALA A 41 -21.30 -42.41 24.54
CA ALA A 41 -22.21 -42.25 23.42
C ALA A 41 -21.88 -41.10 22.46
N ALA A 42 -22.26 -41.30 21.18
CA ALA A 42 -22.25 -40.31 20.14
C ALA A 42 -23.18 -39.12 20.47
N PRO A 43 -22.75 -37.86 20.29
CA PRO A 43 -23.65 -36.72 20.38
C PRO A 43 -24.55 -36.62 19.14
N ARG A 44 -25.85 -36.52 19.40
CA ARG A 44 -26.92 -36.32 18.40
C ARG A 44 -26.74 -34.95 17.71
N ILE A 45 -26.59 -34.98 16.39
CA ILE A 45 -26.65 -33.80 15.52
C ILE A 45 -28.12 -33.34 15.41
N PRO A 46 -28.48 -32.09 15.74
CA PRO A 46 -29.81 -31.57 15.46
C PRO A 46 -29.98 -31.29 13.95
N ARG A 47 -31.06 -31.82 13.37
CA ARG A 47 -31.49 -31.58 12.00
C ARG A 47 -31.90 -30.12 11.83
N GLY A 48 -31.22 -29.39 10.95
CA GLY A 48 -31.64 -28.08 10.47
C GLY A 48 -32.84 -28.16 9.52
N PRO A 49 -33.59 -27.05 9.34
CA PRO A 49 -34.79 -26.99 8.50
C PRO A 49 -34.49 -27.11 6.99
N PRO A 50 -35.48 -27.48 6.16
CA PRO A 50 -35.27 -27.86 4.76
C PRO A 50 -35.04 -26.66 3.82
N GLY A 51 -34.37 -26.97 2.72
CA GLY A 51 -33.73 -26.05 1.78
C GLY A 51 -34.61 -25.00 1.11
N LEU A 52 -34.09 -23.78 1.09
CA LEU A 52 -34.32 -22.81 0.02
C LEU A 52 -33.33 -23.12 -1.11
N ALA A 53 -33.87 -23.55 -2.25
CA ALA A 53 -33.12 -23.75 -3.48
C ALA A 53 -32.55 -22.41 -3.95
N VAL A 54 -31.22 -22.27 -3.92
CA VAL A 54 -30.51 -21.16 -4.54
C VAL A 54 -29.96 -21.68 -5.87
N SER A 55 -30.52 -21.17 -6.96
CA SER A 55 -30.02 -21.36 -8.32
C SER A 55 -28.52 -21.06 -8.41
N PRO A 56 -27.73 -21.82 -9.18
CA PRO A 56 -26.35 -21.46 -9.43
C PRO A 56 -26.31 -20.18 -10.26
N LEU A 57 -25.88 -19.08 -9.62
CA LEU A 57 -25.48 -17.87 -10.32
C LEU A 57 -24.32 -18.23 -11.25
N ALA A 58 -24.61 -18.16 -12.55
CA ALA A 58 -23.64 -18.32 -13.61
C ALA A 58 -22.50 -17.33 -13.42
N GLY A 59 -21.30 -17.84 -13.17
CA GLY A 59 -20.07 -17.06 -13.25
C GLY A 59 -19.93 -16.45 -14.65
N PRO A 60 -19.30 -15.26 -14.78
CA PRO A 60 -19.11 -14.65 -16.09
C PRO A 60 -18.23 -15.57 -16.94
N ARG A 61 -18.82 -16.12 -18.01
CA ARG A 61 -18.10 -16.88 -19.03
C ARG A 61 -17.05 -15.97 -19.67
N VAL A 62 -15.78 -16.28 -19.42
CA VAL A 62 -14.66 -15.72 -20.17
C VAL A 62 -14.81 -16.18 -21.62
N ARG A 63 -15.20 -15.25 -22.50
CA ARG A 63 -15.26 -15.49 -23.94
C ARG A 63 -13.84 -15.40 -24.48
N SER A 64 -13.30 -16.52 -24.92
CA SER A 64 -12.18 -16.57 -25.87
C SER A 64 -12.60 -15.79 -27.12
N ILE A 65 -11.88 -14.72 -27.44
CA ILE A 65 -12.07 -13.96 -28.68
C ILE A 65 -10.87 -14.31 -29.58
N ARG A 66 -11.12 -15.20 -30.55
CA ARG A 66 -10.36 -15.26 -31.81
C ARG A 66 -10.69 -14.03 -32.65
N GLY A 67 -9.68 -13.55 -33.37
CA GLY A 67 -9.63 -12.23 -33.96
C GLY A 67 -10.68 -11.86 -35.02
N GLY A 68 -10.67 -10.56 -35.33
CA GLY A 68 -11.27 -9.95 -36.51
C GLY A 68 -12.58 -9.21 -36.24
N GLY A 69 -12.52 -7.87 -36.19
CA GLY A 69 -13.71 -7.03 -36.34
C GLY A 69 -13.67 -5.71 -35.58
N ARG A 70 -13.40 -4.61 -36.29
CA ARG A 70 -13.56 -3.24 -35.79
C ARG A 70 -15.03 -3.01 -35.36
N ALA A 71 -15.24 -2.75 -34.07
CA ALA A 71 -16.46 -2.11 -33.57
C ALA A 71 -16.11 -1.30 -32.31
N GLY A 72 -16.18 0.02 -32.43
CA GLY A 72 -15.86 0.95 -31.35
C GLY A 72 -16.85 0.82 -30.19
N VAL A 73 -16.35 0.40 -29.03
CA VAL A 73 -17.06 0.47 -27.76
C VAL A 73 -16.68 1.80 -27.11
N ARG A 74 -17.57 2.78 -27.17
CA ARG A 74 -17.47 4.00 -26.36
C ARG A 74 -17.73 3.62 -24.91
N ARG A 75 -16.67 3.47 -24.10
CA ARG A 75 -16.80 3.60 -22.64
C ARG A 75 -16.89 5.09 -22.35
N GLY A 76 -17.96 5.51 -21.68
CA GLY A 76 -18.11 6.88 -21.20
C GLY A 76 -16.97 7.20 -20.24
N SER A 77 -16.07 8.07 -20.69
CA SER A 77 -15.03 8.68 -19.87
C SER A 77 -15.70 9.64 -18.90
N ILE A 78 -15.77 9.27 -17.62
CA ILE A 78 -15.99 10.25 -16.56
C ILE A 78 -14.66 11.00 -16.44
N ASP A 79 -14.67 12.25 -16.89
CA ASP A 79 -13.53 13.15 -16.89
C ASP A 79 -13.23 13.54 -15.43
N MET A 80 -12.40 12.76 -14.74
CA MET A 80 -11.89 13.05 -13.39
C MET A 80 -10.52 13.73 -13.50
N PRO A 81 -10.39 15.01 -13.11
CA PRO A 81 -9.10 15.67 -12.95
C PRO A 81 -8.60 15.46 -11.51
N GLY A 82 -7.53 14.68 -11.40
CA GLY A 82 -6.74 14.37 -10.22
C GLY A 82 -5.56 13.53 -10.68
N LEU A 83 -4.60 13.23 -9.80
CA LEU A 83 -3.58 12.26 -10.15
C LEU A 83 -4.28 10.93 -10.48
N TYR A 84 -3.97 10.37 -11.64
CA TYR A 84 -4.36 8.99 -11.93
C TYR A 84 -3.38 8.11 -11.18
N THR A 85 -3.49 8.11 -9.85
CA THR A 85 -2.81 7.13 -9.01
C THR A 85 -3.67 5.89 -8.95
N ASP A 86 -3.05 4.77 -9.31
CA ASP A 86 -3.67 3.46 -9.24
C ASP A 86 -2.90 2.71 -8.16
N ILE A 87 -3.13 3.03 -6.88
CA ILE A 87 -2.50 2.30 -5.78
C ILE A 87 -3.13 0.90 -5.72
N PRO A 88 -2.32 -0.17 -5.70
CA PRO A 88 -2.84 -1.53 -5.68
C PRO A 88 -3.68 -1.76 -4.43
N THR A 89 -4.91 -2.22 -4.64
CA THR A 89 -5.74 -2.74 -3.55
C THR A 89 -5.13 -4.02 -2.98
N ARG A 90 -5.48 -4.38 -1.75
CA ARG A 90 -4.98 -5.61 -1.12
C ARG A 90 -5.21 -6.88 -1.98
N PRO A 91 -6.39 -7.11 -2.60
CA PRO A 91 -6.57 -8.26 -3.49
C PRO A 91 -5.68 -8.22 -4.75
N GLN A 92 -5.41 -7.03 -5.30
CA GLN A 92 -4.49 -6.89 -6.44
C GLN A 92 -3.05 -7.18 -6.02
N LEU A 93 -2.62 -6.69 -4.85
CA LEU A 93 -1.30 -6.99 -4.30
C LEU A 93 -1.13 -8.49 -4.04
N GLU A 94 -2.12 -9.14 -3.44
CA GLU A 94 -2.13 -10.60 -3.22
C GLU A 94 -2.03 -11.37 -4.54
N ALA A 95 -2.73 -10.94 -5.59
CA ALA A 95 -2.65 -11.56 -6.90
C ALA A 95 -1.24 -11.45 -7.54
N LEU A 96 -0.50 -10.37 -7.27
CA LEU A 96 0.89 -10.22 -7.68
C LEU A 96 1.83 -11.09 -6.84
N LEU A 97 1.60 -11.22 -5.53
CA LEU A 97 2.44 -12.02 -4.63
C LEU A 97 2.35 -13.53 -4.91
N VAL A 98 1.18 -14.00 -5.34
CA VAL A 98 0.92 -15.42 -5.70
C VAL A 98 1.34 -15.73 -7.13
N ALA A 99 1.50 -14.72 -7.99
CA ALA A 99 1.98 -14.88 -9.36
C ALA A 99 3.26 -15.71 -9.44
N ARG A 100 3.26 -16.73 -10.30
CA ARG A 100 4.44 -17.52 -10.64
C ARG A 100 4.50 -17.72 -12.15
N ASP A 101 5.62 -17.32 -12.73
CA ASP A 101 5.95 -17.55 -14.13
C ASP A 101 7.47 -17.35 -14.29
N PRO A 102 8.22 -18.30 -14.87
CA PRO A 102 9.67 -18.15 -15.11
C PRO A 102 10.06 -16.90 -15.90
N ALA A 103 9.13 -16.33 -16.66
CA ALA A 103 9.26 -15.09 -17.42
C ALA A 103 8.50 -13.93 -16.76
N SER A 104 8.49 -13.85 -15.42
CA SER A 104 7.92 -12.71 -14.70
C SER A 104 8.88 -11.53 -14.75
N VAL A 105 8.41 -10.41 -15.27
CA VAL A 105 9.20 -9.18 -15.40
C VAL A 105 8.55 -8.06 -14.59
N SER A 106 9.35 -7.38 -13.79
CA SER A 106 8.96 -6.19 -13.02
C SER A 106 9.77 -5.00 -13.50
N ILE A 107 9.09 -3.95 -13.95
CA ILE A 107 9.72 -2.73 -14.44
C ILE A 107 9.17 -1.55 -13.63
N TYR A 108 10.08 -0.70 -13.15
CA TYR A 108 9.75 0.55 -12.50
C TYR A 108 10.38 1.71 -13.28
N VAL A 109 9.56 2.67 -13.69
CA VAL A 109 9.97 3.82 -14.50
C VAL A 109 9.58 5.10 -13.78
N PRO A 110 10.50 6.06 -13.56
CA PRO A 110 10.14 7.39 -13.09
C PRO A 110 9.34 8.12 -14.17
N THR A 111 8.25 8.77 -13.75
CA THR A 111 7.37 9.57 -14.59
C THR A 111 7.20 10.98 -13.98
N ASP A 112 6.73 11.92 -14.79
CA ASP A 112 6.50 13.29 -14.33
C ASP A 112 5.05 13.72 -14.62
N PRO A 113 4.21 13.94 -13.59
CA PRO A 113 2.84 14.40 -13.79
C PRO A 113 2.78 15.87 -14.26
N ALA A 114 3.81 16.69 -13.99
CA ALA A 114 3.88 18.09 -14.41
C ALA A 114 4.08 18.25 -15.94
N ALA A 115 4.35 17.16 -16.65
CA ALA A 115 4.31 17.08 -18.11
C ALA A 115 3.00 17.59 -18.72
N ARG A 116 1.91 17.64 -17.93
CA ARG A 116 0.58 18.12 -18.32
C ARG A 116 0.50 19.63 -18.55
N GLU A 117 1.27 20.40 -17.77
CA GLU A 117 1.06 21.86 -17.65
C GLU A 117 2.03 22.66 -18.53
N SER A 118 3.21 22.13 -18.80
CA SER A 118 4.17 22.80 -19.69
C SER A 118 3.85 22.52 -21.15
N SER A 119 4.03 23.52 -22.02
CA SER A 119 4.02 23.43 -23.50
C SER A 119 5.02 22.40 -24.08
N SER A 120 5.73 21.67 -23.22
CA SER A 120 6.68 20.58 -23.46
C SER A 120 6.09 19.18 -23.22
N ILE A 121 4.75 19.01 -23.30
CA ILE A 121 4.02 17.71 -23.19
C ILE A 121 4.74 16.53 -23.88
N GLY A 122 5.45 16.78 -24.99
CA GLY A 122 6.21 15.77 -25.72
C GLY A 122 7.54 15.32 -25.10
N SER A 123 8.20 16.14 -24.27
CA SER A 123 9.59 15.89 -23.82
C SER A 123 9.68 14.95 -22.61
N SER A 124 8.93 15.22 -21.54
CA SER A 124 8.96 14.41 -20.30
C SER A 124 8.19 13.10 -20.41
N THR A 125 7.04 13.11 -21.10
CA THR A 125 6.34 11.87 -21.50
C THR A 125 7.22 11.03 -22.43
N GLY A 126 7.99 11.69 -23.30
CA GLY A 126 9.00 11.04 -24.16
C GLY A 126 10.09 10.35 -23.35
N ALA A 127 10.65 11.02 -22.34
CA ALA A 127 11.69 10.46 -21.48
C ALA A 127 11.21 9.22 -20.72
N ALA A 128 9.99 9.23 -20.16
CA ALA A 128 9.42 8.07 -19.48
C ALA A 128 9.17 6.89 -20.44
N ARG A 129 8.68 7.16 -21.66
CA ARG A 129 8.53 6.12 -22.70
C ARG A 129 9.86 5.52 -23.12
N ILE A 130 10.89 6.34 -23.27
CA ILE A 130 12.25 5.90 -23.57
C ILE A 130 12.76 5.03 -22.41
N GLY A 131 12.59 5.46 -21.17
CA GLY A 131 12.97 4.69 -19.98
C GLY A 131 12.27 3.33 -19.92
N LEU A 132 10.96 3.26 -20.19
CA LEU A 132 10.25 1.98 -20.27
C LEU A 132 10.82 1.08 -21.37
N LYS A 133 11.06 1.63 -22.56
CA LYS A 133 11.61 0.89 -23.70
C LYS A 133 13.00 0.32 -23.38
N ASP A 134 13.87 1.12 -22.76
CA ASP A 134 15.23 0.70 -22.41
C ASP A 134 15.23 -0.40 -21.34
N LEU A 135 14.40 -0.25 -20.29
CA LEU A 135 14.25 -1.27 -19.24
C LEU A 135 13.59 -2.55 -19.74
N ALA A 136 12.63 -2.45 -20.67
CA ALA A 136 12.03 -3.60 -21.32
C ALA A 136 13.05 -4.35 -22.21
N ALA A 137 13.89 -3.62 -22.96
CA ALA A 137 14.96 -4.22 -23.74
C ALA A 137 15.98 -4.97 -22.86
N GLN A 138 16.30 -4.42 -21.68
CA GLN A 138 17.13 -5.10 -20.68
C GLN A 138 16.47 -6.37 -20.15
N ALA A 139 15.17 -6.33 -19.81
CA ALA A 139 14.43 -7.51 -19.38
C ALA A 139 14.41 -8.62 -20.45
N VAL A 140 14.16 -8.24 -21.70
CA VAL A 140 14.17 -9.16 -22.84
C VAL A 140 15.55 -9.80 -23.03
N ALA A 141 16.63 -9.03 -22.86
CA ALA A 141 17.99 -9.57 -22.92
C ALA A 141 18.25 -10.61 -21.81
N GLN A 142 17.78 -10.34 -20.58
CA GLN A 142 17.86 -11.28 -19.46
C GLN A 142 17.04 -12.55 -19.72
N LEU A 143 15.80 -12.43 -20.21
CA LEU A 143 14.94 -13.57 -20.56
C LEU A 143 15.58 -14.46 -21.64
N ARG A 144 16.16 -13.86 -22.68
CA ARG A 144 16.86 -14.58 -23.75
C ARG A 144 18.10 -15.30 -23.21
N ALA A 145 18.87 -14.65 -22.34
CA ALA A 145 20.04 -15.25 -21.69
C ALA A 145 19.65 -16.43 -20.77
N ALA A 146 18.48 -16.35 -20.12
CA ALA A 146 17.91 -17.43 -19.30
C ALA A 146 17.30 -18.58 -20.12
N GLY A 147 17.29 -18.50 -21.46
CA GLY A 147 16.75 -19.55 -22.34
C GLY A 147 15.23 -19.57 -22.47
N THR A 148 14.56 -18.46 -22.16
CA THR A 148 13.10 -18.30 -22.32
C THR A 148 12.68 -18.51 -23.78
N GLY A 149 11.52 -19.14 -24.01
CA GLY A 149 11.04 -19.46 -25.34
C GLY A 149 10.84 -18.21 -26.22
N LYS A 150 11.19 -18.28 -27.50
CA LYS A 150 11.05 -17.16 -28.46
C LYS A 150 9.63 -16.58 -28.46
N ALA A 151 8.61 -17.43 -28.46
CA ALA A 151 7.21 -17.02 -28.45
C ALA A 151 6.80 -16.29 -27.16
N GLU A 152 7.37 -16.68 -26.01
CA GLU A 152 7.12 -16.01 -24.73
C GLU A 152 7.75 -14.62 -24.72
N VAL A 153 8.99 -14.51 -25.19
CA VAL A 153 9.67 -13.21 -25.33
C VAL A 153 8.92 -12.28 -26.28
N GLU A 154 8.48 -12.78 -27.43
CA GLU A 154 7.69 -12.02 -28.40
C GLU A 154 6.35 -11.53 -27.80
N ALA A 155 5.68 -12.36 -27.00
CA ALA A 155 4.47 -11.95 -26.29
C ALA A 155 4.73 -10.81 -25.29
N LEU A 156 5.85 -10.86 -24.55
CA LEU A 156 6.24 -9.75 -23.67
C LEU A 156 6.56 -8.47 -24.45
N GLU A 157 7.28 -8.57 -25.57
CA GLU A 157 7.57 -7.43 -26.45
C GLU A 157 6.25 -6.81 -26.97
N GLU A 158 5.27 -7.62 -27.39
CA GLU A 158 3.95 -7.14 -27.83
C GLU A 158 3.20 -6.40 -26.71
N HIS A 159 3.22 -6.90 -25.47
CA HIS A 159 2.60 -6.21 -24.33
C HIS A 159 3.24 -4.84 -24.07
N VAL A 160 4.57 -4.74 -24.20
CA VAL A 160 5.30 -3.49 -24.00
C VAL A 160 5.01 -2.50 -25.15
N GLU A 161 5.00 -2.97 -26.40
CA GLU A 161 4.69 -2.14 -27.57
C GLU A 161 3.25 -1.59 -27.48
N ALA A 162 2.28 -2.43 -27.14
CA ALA A 162 0.90 -2.00 -26.94
C ALA A 162 0.78 -0.93 -25.85
N LEU A 163 1.56 -1.03 -24.77
CA LEU A 163 1.59 -0.04 -23.70
C LEU A 163 2.26 1.27 -24.14
N LEU A 164 3.33 1.22 -24.94
CA LEU A 164 4.02 2.39 -25.48
C LEU A 164 3.13 3.18 -26.45
N ASP A 165 2.29 2.49 -27.23
CA ASP A 165 1.41 3.08 -28.24
C ASP A 165 0.11 3.68 -27.65
N ASP A 166 -0.22 3.39 -26.39
CA ASP A 166 -1.43 3.93 -25.74
C ASP A 166 -1.25 5.41 -25.33
N ALA A 167 -1.60 6.32 -26.25
CA ALA A 167 -1.53 7.76 -26.01
C ALA A 167 -2.39 8.24 -24.83
N LEU A 168 -3.53 7.61 -24.54
CA LEU A 168 -4.39 7.99 -23.42
C LEU A 168 -3.78 7.53 -22.10
N PHE A 169 -3.20 6.34 -22.05
CA PHE A 169 -2.48 5.85 -20.88
C PHE A 169 -1.36 6.82 -20.47
N TRP A 170 -0.54 7.25 -21.43
CA TRP A 170 0.59 8.15 -21.18
C TRP A 170 0.20 9.61 -20.92
N ARG A 171 -1.01 10.02 -21.31
CA ARG A 171 -1.53 11.36 -20.99
C ARG A 171 -1.76 11.54 -19.48
N TYR A 172 -2.01 10.44 -18.77
CA TYR A 172 -2.34 10.45 -17.35
C TYR A 172 -1.34 9.56 -16.61
N GLN A 173 -0.28 10.18 -16.07
CA GLN A 173 0.75 9.50 -15.29
C GLN A 173 0.90 10.15 -13.92
N ALA A 174 1.44 9.38 -12.97
CA ALA A 174 1.83 9.86 -11.65
C ALA A 174 3.34 10.11 -11.62
N ARG A 175 4.01 9.83 -10.49
CA ARG A 175 5.47 9.99 -10.33
C ARG A 175 6.30 8.80 -10.75
N SER A 176 5.71 7.62 -10.69
CA SER A 176 6.36 6.42 -11.17
C SER A 176 5.33 5.48 -11.74
N LEU A 177 5.76 4.69 -12.70
CA LEU A 177 4.99 3.63 -13.33
C LEU A 177 5.63 2.30 -12.95
N ALA A 178 4.85 1.43 -12.31
CA ALA A 178 5.18 0.03 -12.13
C ALA A 178 4.47 -0.80 -13.20
N VAL A 179 5.22 -1.65 -13.89
CA VAL A 179 4.71 -2.56 -14.93
C VAL A 179 5.13 -3.98 -14.57
N PHE A 180 4.15 -4.86 -14.42
CA PHE A 180 4.35 -6.28 -14.15
C PHE A 180 3.88 -7.10 -15.35
N LEU A 181 4.79 -7.85 -15.94
CA LEU A 181 4.58 -8.58 -17.19
C LEU A 181 4.82 -10.07 -17.00
N THR A 182 3.97 -10.86 -17.63
CA THR A 182 4.19 -12.27 -17.95
C THR A 182 3.75 -12.46 -19.40
N PRO A 183 4.09 -13.57 -20.08
CA PRO A 183 3.64 -13.80 -21.44
C PRO A 183 2.11 -13.69 -21.60
N GLY A 184 1.35 -14.05 -20.57
CA GLY A 184 -0.12 -14.05 -20.60
C GLY A 184 -0.82 -12.78 -20.09
N ARG A 185 -0.13 -11.85 -19.44
CA ARG A 185 -0.77 -10.65 -18.85
C ARG A 185 0.21 -9.50 -18.58
N VAL A 186 -0.34 -8.30 -18.63
CA VAL A 186 0.27 -7.05 -18.16
C VAL A 186 -0.58 -6.45 -17.05
N THR A 187 0.07 -5.97 -15.99
CA THR A 187 -0.57 -5.20 -14.91
C THR A 187 0.25 -3.95 -14.64
N THR A 188 -0.40 -2.78 -14.61
CA THR A 188 0.26 -1.49 -14.41
C THR A 188 -0.29 -0.78 -13.18
N PHE A 189 0.58 -0.04 -12.49
CA PHE A 189 0.21 0.84 -11.39
C PHE A 189 0.94 2.16 -11.50
N ARG A 190 0.21 3.24 -11.30
CA ARG A 190 0.74 4.61 -11.28
C ARG A 190 0.90 5.04 -9.83
N LEU A 191 2.14 5.23 -9.42
CA LEU A 191 2.51 5.43 -8.02
C LEU A 191 2.81 6.90 -7.75
N PRO A 192 2.41 7.43 -6.58
CA PRO A 192 2.67 8.83 -6.19
C PRO A 192 4.11 9.07 -5.72
N ASN A 193 4.92 8.01 -5.59
CA ASN A 193 6.30 8.06 -5.10
C ASN A 193 7.29 8.14 -6.25
N HIS A 194 8.45 8.77 -6.02
CA HIS A 194 9.59 8.68 -6.93
C HIS A 194 10.35 7.37 -6.68
N LEU A 195 10.24 6.43 -7.62
CA LEU A 195 11.02 5.19 -7.62
C LEU A 195 12.19 5.32 -8.61
N GLN A 196 13.31 4.70 -8.26
CA GLN A 196 14.45 4.61 -9.15
C GLN A 196 14.12 3.69 -10.33
N PRO A 197 14.62 4.01 -11.55
CA PRO A 197 14.43 3.15 -12.70
C PRO A 197 15.09 1.79 -12.47
N MET A 198 14.33 0.71 -12.63
CA MET A 198 14.86 -0.65 -12.49
C MET A 198 14.05 -1.67 -13.29
N THR A 199 14.68 -2.80 -13.58
CA THR A 199 14.06 -3.97 -14.20
C THR A 199 14.54 -5.23 -13.48
N ALA A 200 13.63 -6.17 -13.23
CA ALA A 200 13.94 -7.44 -12.60
C ALA A 200 13.19 -8.56 -13.33
N VAL A 201 13.91 -9.63 -13.66
CA VAL A 201 13.37 -10.83 -14.32
C VAL A 201 13.55 -12.02 -13.39
N SER A 202 12.48 -12.74 -13.10
CA SER A 202 12.52 -13.88 -12.19
C SER A 202 11.30 -14.80 -12.36
N ASP A 203 11.14 -15.78 -11.47
CA ASP A 203 9.96 -16.66 -11.42
C ASP A 203 8.72 -15.99 -10.76
N ARG A 204 8.91 -14.77 -10.25
CA ARG A 204 7.95 -13.97 -9.45
C ARG A 204 8.08 -12.49 -9.82
N PHE A 205 7.25 -11.63 -9.20
CA PHE A 205 7.40 -10.18 -9.30
C PHE A 205 8.19 -9.58 -8.13
N HIS A 206 9.05 -8.61 -8.44
CA HIS A 206 9.78 -7.80 -7.47
C HIS A 206 8.86 -6.68 -6.96
N LEU A 207 8.32 -6.84 -5.75
CA LEU A 207 7.26 -5.97 -5.21
C LEU A 207 7.75 -5.02 -4.12
N LYS A 208 8.99 -5.14 -3.64
CA LYS A 208 9.55 -4.30 -2.57
C LYS A 208 9.38 -2.80 -2.82
N PRO A 209 9.66 -2.26 -4.03
CA PRO A 209 9.48 -0.83 -4.31
C PRO A 209 8.00 -0.41 -4.24
N LEU A 210 7.08 -1.33 -4.54
CA LEU A 210 5.64 -1.10 -4.48
C LEU A 210 5.10 -1.11 -3.05
N LEU A 211 5.65 -1.95 -2.16
CA LEU A 211 5.23 -2.02 -0.74
C LEU A 211 5.40 -0.69 0.00
N ARG A 212 6.42 0.11 -0.35
CA ARG A 212 6.61 1.47 0.16
C ARG A 212 5.40 2.38 -0.16
N SER A 213 4.79 2.21 -1.33
CA SER A 213 3.66 3.04 -1.77
C SER A 213 2.34 2.63 -1.11
N VAL A 214 2.23 1.39 -0.64
CA VAL A 214 1.03 0.87 0.03
C VAL A 214 1.04 1.16 1.53
N THR A 215 2.22 1.16 2.17
CA THR A 215 2.34 1.32 3.63
C THR A 215 1.96 2.71 4.11
N PHE A 216 2.55 3.74 3.49
CA PHE A 216 2.30 5.15 3.84
C PHE A 216 1.95 5.91 2.56
N PRO A 217 0.66 5.94 2.19
CA PRO A 217 0.21 6.67 1.03
C PRO A 217 0.64 8.15 1.16
N GLN A 218 1.47 8.63 0.24
CA GLN A 218 1.89 10.04 0.21
C GLN A 218 0.79 10.97 -0.31
N THR A 219 -0.41 10.45 -0.44
CA THR A 219 -1.61 11.12 -0.93
C THR A 219 -2.62 11.18 0.22
N GLY A 220 -3.23 12.33 0.38
CA GLY A 220 -4.35 12.57 1.29
C GLY A 220 -5.39 13.44 0.62
N TYR A 221 -6.57 13.55 1.21
CA TYR A 221 -7.57 14.52 0.81
C TYR A 221 -7.65 15.64 1.84
N LEU A 222 -7.73 16.87 1.39
CA LEU A 222 -7.96 18.04 2.23
C LEU A 222 -9.36 18.61 1.94
N LEU A 223 -10.24 18.53 2.91
CA LEU A 223 -11.57 19.11 2.84
C LEU A 223 -11.56 20.48 3.53
N ALA A 224 -11.51 21.54 2.72
CA ALA A 224 -11.64 22.91 3.17
C ALA A 224 -13.12 23.26 3.37
N LEU A 225 -13.51 23.39 4.63
CA LEU A 225 -14.86 23.66 5.10
C LEU A 225 -14.99 25.08 5.64
N ALA A 226 -15.86 25.84 5.00
CA ALA A 226 -16.39 27.09 5.54
C ALA A 226 -17.90 27.17 5.30
N GLN A 227 -18.55 28.18 5.90
CA GLN A 227 -19.99 28.35 5.74
C GLN A 227 -20.36 28.80 4.32
N GLY A 228 -19.51 29.60 3.67
CA GLY A 228 -19.71 30.13 2.33
C GLY A 228 -18.97 29.37 1.24
N SER A 229 -18.18 28.35 1.57
CA SER A 229 -17.49 27.52 0.57
C SER A 229 -17.13 26.13 1.10
N VAL A 230 -17.13 25.15 0.21
CA VAL A 230 -16.47 23.86 0.43
C VAL A 230 -15.61 23.48 -0.77
N ARG A 231 -14.39 23.04 -0.51
CA ARG A 231 -13.44 22.58 -1.54
C ARG A 231 -12.80 21.28 -1.09
N LEU A 232 -12.69 20.32 -1.99
CA LEU A 232 -11.92 19.10 -1.79
C LEU A 232 -10.65 19.21 -2.64
N LEU A 233 -9.49 19.12 -2.00
CA LEU A 233 -8.19 19.12 -2.66
C LEU A 233 -7.55 17.75 -2.48
N GLU A 234 -6.93 17.22 -3.54
CA GLU A 234 -6.01 16.10 -3.41
C GLU A 234 -4.63 16.66 -3.04
N ILE A 235 -4.10 16.24 -1.90
CA ILE A 235 -2.76 16.62 -1.45
C ILE A 235 -1.81 15.46 -1.71
N THR A 236 -0.80 15.69 -2.51
CA THR A 236 0.32 14.75 -2.71
C THR A 236 1.61 15.54 -2.58
N GLU A 237 2.66 14.94 -2.02
CA GLU A 237 3.98 15.57 -1.94
C GLU A 237 4.37 16.17 -3.30
N GLY A 238 5.05 17.33 -3.36
CA GLY A 238 5.73 17.91 -4.54
C GLY A 238 4.93 18.04 -5.86
N ILE A 239 3.60 18.07 -5.83
CA ILE A 239 2.73 18.32 -6.99
C ILE A 239 1.80 19.48 -6.63
N SER A 240 1.43 20.30 -7.62
CA SER A 240 0.44 21.36 -7.40
C SER A 240 -0.91 20.73 -7.04
N PRO A 241 -1.59 21.20 -5.99
CA PRO A 241 -2.89 20.65 -5.63
C PRO A 241 -3.91 20.90 -6.74
N GLU A 242 -4.65 19.86 -7.11
CA GLU A 242 -5.79 19.99 -8.02
C GLU A 242 -7.11 19.91 -7.20
N PRO A 243 -8.08 20.81 -7.48
CA PRO A 243 -9.40 20.71 -6.88
C PRO A 243 -10.16 19.53 -7.47
N VAL A 244 -10.60 18.64 -6.59
CA VAL A 244 -11.37 17.45 -6.96
C VAL A 244 -12.82 17.87 -7.21
N LYS A 245 -13.31 17.64 -8.43
CA LYS A 245 -14.71 17.89 -8.76
C LYS A 245 -15.59 16.84 -8.10
N VAL A 246 -16.38 17.25 -7.12
CA VAL A 246 -17.33 16.39 -6.42
C VAL A 246 -18.76 16.67 -6.92
N PRO A 247 -19.38 15.75 -7.67
CA PRO A 247 -20.77 15.93 -8.12
C PRO A 247 -21.73 16.05 -6.94
N GLY A 248 -22.60 17.06 -6.96
CA GLY A 248 -23.61 17.25 -5.91
C GLY A 248 -23.09 17.89 -4.62
N LEU A 249 -21.80 18.25 -4.56
CA LEU A 249 -21.26 19.03 -3.45
C LEU A 249 -21.97 20.40 -3.38
N PRO A 250 -22.50 20.79 -2.21
CA PRO A 250 -23.12 22.11 -2.05
C PRO A 250 -22.08 23.21 -2.20
N SER A 251 -22.47 24.39 -2.69
CA SER A 251 -21.56 25.54 -2.75
C SER A 251 -21.33 26.15 -1.36
N ASP A 252 -22.39 26.17 -0.54
CA ASP A 252 -22.43 26.85 0.75
C ASP A 252 -23.61 26.34 1.60
N VAL A 253 -23.71 26.82 2.83
CA VAL A 253 -24.78 26.45 3.77
C VAL A 253 -26.17 26.86 3.25
N ALA A 254 -26.30 27.97 2.53
CA ALA A 254 -27.59 28.44 2.03
C ALA A 254 -28.10 27.57 0.87
N ASP A 255 -27.24 27.17 -0.07
CA ASP A 255 -27.53 26.19 -1.13
C ASP A 255 -27.97 24.84 -0.53
N ALA A 256 -27.25 24.37 0.49
CA ALA A 256 -27.61 23.12 1.16
C ALA A 256 -28.98 23.18 1.85
N VAL A 257 -29.29 24.28 2.52
CA VAL A 257 -30.60 24.49 3.16
C VAL A 257 -31.71 24.65 2.11
N GLY A 258 -31.45 25.34 1.00
CA GLY A 258 -32.38 25.50 -0.12
C GLY A 258 -32.76 24.18 -0.80
N LYS A 259 -31.81 23.27 -1.00
CA LYS A 259 -32.07 21.92 -1.53
C LYS A 259 -32.87 21.04 -0.57
N ALA A 260 -32.65 21.17 0.74
CA ALA A 260 -33.36 20.42 1.77
C ALA A 260 -34.79 20.94 2.02
N SER A 261 -35.01 22.26 1.98
CA SER A 261 -36.32 22.88 2.18
C SER A 261 -37.30 22.57 1.04
N ILE A 262 -36.81 22.35 -0.18
CA ILE A 262 -37.63 21.87 -1.31
C ILE A 262 -38.17 20.45 -1.05
N LYS A 263 -37.43 19.59 -0.31
CA LYS A 263 -37.87 18.22 0.05
C LYS A 263 -38.71 18.16 1.34
N HIS A 264 -38.56 19.12 2.25
CA HIS A 264 -39.34 19.20 3.49
C HIS A 264 -40.01 20.56 3.64
N ARG A 265 -41.29 20.64 3.26
CA ARG A 265 -42.17 21.78 3.55
C ARG A 265 -42.45 21.82 5.06
N ALA A 266 -41.61 22.54 5.82
CA ALA A 266 -41.85 22.87 7.23
C ALA A 266 -41.74 24.39 7.45
N PRO A 267 -42.50 24.98 8.38
CA PRO A 267 -42.78 26.42 8.41
C PRO A 267 -41.58 27.24 8.91
N GLU A 268 -41.29 28.35 8.22
CA GLU A 268 -40.14 29.27 8.41
C GLU A 268 -40.07 29.99 9.79
N GLY A 269 -41.00 29.74 10.71
CA GLY A 269 -41.23 30.63 11.86
C GLY A 269 -40.43 30.39 13.15
N ARG A 270 -39.50 29.41 13.24
CA ARG A 270 -38.86 29.05 14.54
C ARG A 270 -37.33 28.91 14.56
N VAL A 271 -36.62 29.26 13.50
CA VAL A 271 -35.21 28.86 13.32
C VAL A 271 -34.26 30.07 13.16
N GLN A 272 -34.47 31.14 13.92
CA GLN A 272 -33.57 32.32 13.94
C GLN A 272 -32.57 32.36 15.12
N GLY A 273 -32.62 31.38 16.02
CA GLY A 273 -31.66 31.26 17.14
C GLY A 273 -30.40 30.45 16.79
N SER A 274 -29.43 30.43 17.71
CA SER A 274 -28.19 29.63 17.63
C SER A 274 -28.44 28.14 17.35
N GLU A 275 -29.52 27.58 17.91
CA GLU A 275 -29.95 26.21 17.65
C GLU A 275 -30.37 25.97 16.19
N GLY A 276 -30.93 26.99 15.54
CA GLY A 276 -31.27 26.95 14.13
C GLY A 276 -30.05 26.97 13.21
N GLN A 277 -29.04 27.76 13.57
CA GLN A 277 -27.76 27.78 12.86
C GLN A 277 -27.03 26.44 12.96
N LYS A 278 -26.99 25.81 14.15
CA LYS A 278 -26.41 24.48 14.33
C LYS A 278 -27.11 23.41 13.51
N LEU A 279 -28.45 23.45 13.45
CA LEU A 279 -29.22 22.51 12.63
C LEU A 279 -28.88 22.64 11.14
N ARG A 280 -28.76 23.88 10.64
CA ARG A 280 -28.36 24.16 9.25
C ARG A 280 -26.94 23.69 8.95
N MET A 281 -25.99 23.95 9.85
CA MET A 281 -24.61 23.45 9.72
C MET A 281 -24.55 21.92 9.70
N LYS A 282 -25.36 21.25 10.52
CA LYS A 282 -25.45 19.78 10.53
C LYS A 282 -26.05 19.23 9.24
N GLN A 283 -27.03 19.91 8.66
CA GLN A 283 -27.60 19.55 7.35
C GLN A 283 -26.57 19.72 6.24
N TYR A 284 -25.84 20.83 6.24
CA TYR A 284 -24.75 21.10 5.32
C TYR A 284 -23.67 20.02 5.39
N ALA A 285 -23.20 19.70 6.60
CA ALA A 285 -22.20 18.66 6.82
C ALA A 285 -22.64 17.27 6.32
N ARG A 286 -23.93 16.92 6.49
CA ARG A 286 -24.48 15.65 5.98
C ARG A 286 -24.53 15.60 4.46
N GLN A 287 -24.89 16.69 3.80
CA GLN A 287 -24.89 16.75 2.34
C GLN A 287 -23.48 16.66 1.76
N ILE A 288 -22.50 17.27 2.44
CA ILE A 288 -21.09 17.11 2.09
C ILE A 288 -20.68 15.64 2.23
N ASP A 289 -20.95 14.98 3.36
CA ASP A 289 -20.64 13.55 3.54
C ASP A 289 -21.27 12.68 2.44
N GLU A 290 -22.54 12.91 2.10
CA GLU A 290 -23.24 12.16 1.04
C GLU A 290 -22.58 12.35 -0.33
N ALA A 291 -22.16 13.58 -0.66
CA ALA A 291 -21.47 13.87 -1.91
C ALA A 291 -20.07 13.24 -1.96
N LEU A 292 -19.37 13.18 -0.83
CA LEU A 292 -18.01 12.63 -0.74
C LEU A 292 -17.97 11.10 -0.94
N ARG A 293 -19.03 10.36 -0.59
CA ARG A 293 -19.07 8.89 -0.72
C ARG A 293 -18.87 8.38 -2.16
N GLY A 294 -19.21 9.19 -3.16
CA GLY A 294 -19.02 8.83 -4.57
C GLY A 294 -17.62 9.12 -5.11
N VAL A 295 -16.78 9.82 -4.34
CA VAL A 295 -15.47 10.31 -4.79
C VAL A 295 -14.33 9.77 -3.95
N LEU A 296 -14.51 9.70 -2.63
CA LEU A 296 -13.48 9.16 -1.74
C LEU A 296 -13.35 7.63 -1.94
N PRO A 297 -12.13 7.08 -1.80
CA PRO A 297 -11.94 5.64 -1.78
C PRO A 297 -12.68 5.00 -0.60
N GLN A 298 -12.79 3.67 -0.56
CA GLN A 298 -13.49 2.99 0.54
C GLN A 298 -12.74 3.13 1.88
N SER A 299 -11.41 3.13 1.83
CA SER A 299 -10.53 3.30 2.99
C SER A 299 -9.06 3.44 2.54
N GLY A 300 -8.18 3.84 3.46
CA GLY A 300 -6.73 3.81 3.31
C GLY A 300 -6.10 5.12 2.88
N VAL A 301 -6.88 6.17 2.63
CA VAL A 301 -6.36 7.52 2.30
C VAL A 301 -6.88 8.52 3.35
N PRO A 302 -6.01 9.19 4.11
CA PRO A 302 -6.45 10.08 5.16
C PRO A 302 -7.19 11.32 4.61
N LEU A 303 -8.32 11.66 5.25
CA LEU A 303 -9.09 12.87 5.01
C LEU A 303 -8.79 13.91 6.10
N ILE A 304 -8.14 15.00 5.73
CA ILE A 304 -7.77 16.10 6.60
C ILE A 304 -8.82 17.21 6.47
N LEU A 305 -9.22 17.80 7.59
CA LEU A 305 -10.19 18.88 7.60
C LEU A 305 -9.47 20.23 7.75
N ALA A 306 -9.86 21.21 6.94
CA ALA A 306 -9.43 22.60 7.09
C ALA A 306 -10.64 23.49 7.38
N GLY A 307 -10.61 24.29 8.43
CA GLY A 307 -11.78 25.08 8.82
C GLY A 307 -11.74 25.65 10.23
N THR A 308 -12.87 26.21 10.63
CA THR A 308 -13.10 26.73 11.98
C THR A 308 -14.19 25.96 12.69
N GLU A 309 -14.14 25.96 14.02
CA GLU A 309 -15.23 25.47 14.84
C GLU A 309 -16.44 26.42 14.78
N PRO A 310 -17.68 25.91 14.96
CA PRO A 310 -18.06 24.54 15.32
C PRO A 310 -18.21 23.57 14.13
N LEU A 311 -17.94 24.02 12.90
CA LEU A 311 -18.26 23.26 11.69
C LEU A 311 -17.43 21.98 11.58
N LEU A 312 -16.14 22.02 11.96
CA LEU A 312 -15.26 20.85 11.96
C LEU A 312 -15.77 19.75 12.89
N SER A 313 -16.11 20.09 14.14
CA SER A 313 -16.68 19.14 15.09
C SER A 313 -18.01 18.57 14.62
N ILE A 314 -18.88 19.40 14.02
CA ILE A 314 -20.15 18.94 13.45
C ILE A 314 -19.91 17.96 12.30
N PHE A 315 -18.96 18.26 11.41
CA PHE A 315 -18.63 17.41 10.28
C PHE A 315 -18.08 16.05 10.73
N ARG A 316 -17.11 16.03 11.66
CA ARG A 316 -16.59 14.78 12.25
C ARG A 316 -17.70 13.91 12.84
N GLY A 317 -18.68 14.52 13.51
CA GLY A 317 -19.81 13.79 14.11
C GLY A 317 -20.83 13.22 13.11
N VAL A 318 -20.79 13.61 11.84
CA VAL A 318 -21.70 13.08 10.80
C VAL A 318 -20.98 12.31 9.69
N CYS A 319 -19.67 12.47 9.56
CA CYS A 319 -18.89 11.83 8.51
C CYS A 319 -18.86 10.31 8.71
N ALA A 320 -19.14 9.57 7.63
CA ALA A 320 -19.12 8.10 7.63
C ALA A 320 -17.77 7.53 7.14
N TYR A 321 -16.88 8.37 6.64
CA TYR A 321 -15.57 7.96 6.16
C TYR A 321 -14.67 7.54 7.34
N PRO A 322 -14.05 6.35 7.32
CA PRO A 322 -13.29 5.84 8.47
C PRO A 322 -11.97 6.59 8.71
N ASP A 323 -11.31 7.04 7.65
CA ASP A 323 -9.93 7.55 7.73
C ASP A 323 -9.88 9.09 7.85
N VAL A 324 -10.74 9.69 8.68
CA VAL A 324 -10.66 11.13 8.98
C VAL A 324 -9.51 11.37 9.97
N ALA A 325 -8.49 12.11 9.54
CA ALA A 325 -7.32 12.44 10.36
C ALA A 325 -7.73 13.21 11.63
N GLU A 326 -7.05 12.98 12.76
CA GLU A 326 -7.29 13.74 13.99
C GLU A 326 -6.79 15.20 13.87
N GLY A 327 -5.64 15.40 13.22
CA GLY A 327 -5.10 16.72 12.90
C GLY A 327 -6.02 17.54 11.98
N VAL A 328 -5.98 18.86 12.13
CA VAL A 328 -6.76 19.81 11.32
C VAL A 328 -5.91 20.99 10.88
N VAL A 329 -6.22 21.55 9.71
CA VAL A 329 -5.71 22.85 9.30
C VAL A 329 -6.64 23.93 9.86
N ALA A 330 -6.26 24.50 10.99
CA ALA A 330 -7.06 25.51 11.67
C ALA A 330 -7.12 26.83 10.88
N GLY A 331 -8.26 27.53 10.98
CA GLY A 331 -8.46 28.85 10.40
C GLY A 331 -9.51 28.85 9.28
N ASN A 332 -9.92 30.05 8.84
CA ASN A 332 -10.89 30.15 7.76
C ASN A 332 -10.22 29.84 6.41
N PRO A 333 -10.67 28.82 5.66
CA PRO A 333 -10.14 28.55 4.33
C PRO A 333 -10.64 29.56 3.28
N GLU A 334 -11.69 30.35 3.56
CA GLU A 334 -12.14 31.41 2.67
C GLU A 334 -11.04 32.47 2.53
N GLY A 335 -10.57 32.68 1.30
CA GLY A 335 -9.48 33.60 0.97
C GLY A 335 -8.09 32.95 0.91
N ARG A 336 -7.92 31.70 1.37
CA ARG A 336 -6.67 30.95 1.22
C ARG A 336 -6.62 30.25 -0.14
N GLY A 337 -5.49 30.41 -0.83
CA GLY A 337 -5.23 29.77 -2.11
C GLY A 337 -5.10 28.25 -1.97
N GLU A 338 -5.31 27.52 -3.07
CA GLU A 338 -5.24 26.05 -3.07
C GLU A 338 -3.84 25.55 -2.68
N THR A 339 -2.79 26.16 -3.22
CA THR A 339 -1.38 25.85 -2.89
C THR A 339 -1.08 26.04 -1.40
N GLU A 340 -1.60 27.11 -0.80
CA GLU A 340 -1.37 27.41 0.63
C GLU A 340 -2.09 26.41 1.53
N LEU A 341 -3.35 26.07 1.19
CA LEU A 341 -4.11 25.06 1.92
C LEU A 341 -3.49 23.68 1.79
N ALA A 342 -3.03 23.31 0.60
CA ALA A 342 -2.39 22.02 0.36
C ALA A 342 -1.07 21.88 1.12
N ALA A 343 -0.26 22.93 1.18
CA ALA A 343 0.97 22.94 1.98
C ALA A 343 0.65 22.71 3.47
N ALA A 344 -0.33 23.43 4.03
CA ALA A 344 -0.74 23.23 5.41
C ALA A 344 -1.36 21.85 5.66
N GLY A 345 -2.17 21.35 4.71
CA GLY A 345 -2.71 19.99 4.77
C GLY A 345 -1.60 18.93 4.72
N ARG A 346 -0.52 19.21 4.00
CA ARG A 346 0.63 18.30 3.90
C ARG A 346 1.40 18.21 5.22
N GLU A 347 1.63 19.32 5.91
CA GLU A 347 2.23 19.30 7.25
C GLU A 347 1.41 18.42 8.22
N VAL A 348 0.08 18.51 8.16
CA VAL A 348 -0.80 17.67 8.96
C VAL A 348 -0.72 16.20 8.52
N LEU A 349 -0.64 15.92 7.21
CA LEU A 349 -0.48 14.55 6.69
C LEU A 349 0.83 13.91 7.18
N ASP A 350 1.93 14.66 7.14
CA ASP A 350 3.23 14.21 7.62
C ASP A 350 3.19 13.94 9.13
N GLN A 351 2.50 14.78 9.91
CA GLN A 351 2.26 14.55 11.34
C GLN A 351 1.45 13.27 11.58
N VAL A 352 0.36 13.06 10.83
CA VAL A 352 -0.48 11.85 10.96
C VAL A 352 0.34 10.58 10.68
N HIS A 353 1.18 10.59 9.66
CA HIS A 353 2.06 9.46 9.37
C HIS A 353 3.12 9.23 10.46
N ALA A 354 3.71 10.31 10.98
CA ALA A 354 4.67 10.23 12.07
C ALA A 354 4.04 9.68 13.35
N GLU A 355 2.81 10.11 13.68
CA GLU A 355 2.05 9.61 14.83
C GLU A 355 1.65 8.14 14.65
N ALA A 356 1.20 7.74 13.46
CA ALA A 356 0.89 6.34 13.16
C ALA A 356 2.12 5.43 13.30
N LEU A 357 3.26 5.86 12.77
CA LEU A 357 4.53 5.14 12.89
C LEU A 357 4.97 5.05 14.35
N LYS A 358 4.90 6.15 15.10
CA LYS A 358 5.21 6.17 16.53
C LYS A 358 4.31 5.23 17.33
N GLY A 359 3.01 5.21 17.06
CA GLY A 359 2.08 4.28 17.71
C GLY A 359 2.40 2.81 17.42
N LEU A 360 2.86 2.50 16.21
CA LEU A 360 3.35 1.17 15.86
C LEU A 360 4.65 0.81 16.61
N GLN A 361 5.57 1.75 16.76
CA GLN A 361 6.80 1.56 17.55
C GLN A 361 6.51 1.39 19.04
N GLU A 362 5.59 2.16 19.61
CA GLU A 362 5.13 2.01 21.00
C GLU A 362 4.47 0.64 21.22
N ARG A 363 3.63 0.19 20.28
CA ARG A 363 3.05 -1.15 20.29
C ARG A 363 4.12 -2.24 20.20
N PHE A 364 5.18 -2.04 19.41
CA PHE A 364 6.31 -2.95 19.38
C PHE A 364 7.00 -3.04 20.75
N ALA A 365 7.30 -1.91 21.40
CA ALA A 365 7.91 -1.87 22.72
C ALA A 365 7.06 -2.56 23.80
N GLU A 366 5.73 -2.34 23.77
CA GLU A 366 4.79 -3.03 24.67
C GLU A 366 4.85 -4.55 24.45
N ARG A 367 4.83 -5.01 23.19
CA ARG A 367 4.87 -6.44 22.86
C ARG A 367 6.23 -7.08 23.13
N ALA A 368 7.31 -6.31 23.06
CA ALA A 368 8.64 -6.78 23.44
C ALA A 368 8.68 -7.19 24.92
N SER A 369 8.05 -6.41 25.81
CA SER A 369 7.94 -6.77 27.23
C SER A 369 7.15 -8.07 27.50
N GLN A 370 6.33 -8.50 26.54
CA GLN A 370 5.51 -9.71 26.60
C GLN A 370 6.17 -10.91 25.90
N GLY A 371 7.39 -10.76 25.35
CA GLY A 371 8.04 -11.79 24.55
C GLY A 371 7.33 -12.05 23.20
N ARG A 372 6.63 -11.05 22.67
CA ARG A 372 5.82 -11.15 21.44
C ARG A 372 6.39 -10.35 20.28
N THR A 373 7.72 -10.28 20.21
CA THR A 373 8.45 -9.64 19.11
C THR A 373 9.61 -10.52 18.65
N ALA A 374 10.07 -10.28 17.43
CA ALA A 374 11.30 -10.88 16.90
C ALA A 374 12.04 -9.84 16.05
N VAL A 375 13.37 -9.82 16.11
CA VAL A 375 14.22 -8.87 15.38
C VAL A 375 15.31 -9.53 14.55
N ASP A 376 15.61 -10.80 14.83
CA ASP A 376 16.52 -11.58 14.02
C ASP A 376 15.86 -12.00 12.70
N VAL A 377 16.56 -11.84 11.58
CA VAL A 377 16.04 -12.13 10.23
C VAL A 377 15.62 -13.60 10.10
N GLY A 378 16.41 -14.53 10.66
CA GLY A 378 16.12 -15.96 10.61
C GLY A 378 14.89 -16.33 11.44
N ASP A 379 14.76 -15.77 12.64
CA ASP A 379 13.58 -15.98 13.47
C ASP A 379 12.33 -15.37 12.85
N VAL A 380 12.42 -14.15 12.31
CA VAL A 380 11.30 -13.49 11.62
C VAL A 380 10.87 -14.29 10.38
N ALA A 381 11.82 -14.81 9.59
CA ALA A 381 11.51 -15.67 8.45
C ALA A 381 10.74 -16.93 8.86
N ARG A 382 11.21 -17.64 9.90
CA ARG A 382 10.53 -18.82 10.44
C ARG A 382 9.12 -18.49 10.95
N LEU A 383 8.97 -17.41 11.71
CA LEU A 383 7.69 -16.99 12.27
C LEU A 383 6.72 -16.48 11.20
N ALA A 384 7.21 -15.80 10.16
CA ALA A 384 6.42 -15.36 9.02
C ALA A 384 5.86 -16.57 8.24
N THR A 385 6.67 -17.61 8.08
CA THR A 385 6.29 -18.87 7.44
C THR A 385 5.16 -19.58 8.17
N GLN A 386 5.19 -19.54 9.50
CA GLN A 386 4.15 -20.12 10.36
C GLN A 386 2.89 -19.24 10.45
N GLY A 387 2.88 -18.04 9.84
CA GLY A 387 1.78 -17.09 9.96
C GLY A 387 1.65 -16.47 11.37
N ALA A 388 2.71 -16.53 12.19
CA ALA A 388 2.73 -16.03 13.55
C ALA A 388 2.89 -14.50 13.63
N VAL A 389 3.32 -13.87 12.54
CA VAL A 389 3.56 -12.42 12.47
C VAL A 389 2.26 -11.67 12.24
N ASP A 390 2.01 -10.66 13.09
CA ASP A 390 0.91 -9.70 12.94
C ASP A 390 1.34 -8.55 12.03
N THR A 391 2.46 -7.91 12.37
CA THR A 391 3.04 -6.79 11.64
C THR A 391 4.55 -6.96 11.53
N VAL A 392 5.12 -6.74 10.35
CA VAL A 392 6.56 -6.70 10.14
C VAL A 392 6.99 -5.31 9.66
N PHE A 393 7.97 -4.73 10.34
CA PHE A 393 8.73 -3.57 9.90
C PHE A 393 9.87 -4.05 9.03
N VAL A 394 10.06 -3.38 7.91
CA VAL A 394 11.01 -3.80 6.88
C VAL A 394 11.77 -2.57 6.42
N ASP A 395 13.10 -2.62 6.47
CA ASP A 395 13.91 -1.59 5.86
C ASP A 395 13.77 -1.68 4.33
N PHE A 396 13.22 -0.63 3.72
CA PHE A 396 13.00 -0.63 2.27
C PHE A 396 14.31 -0.57 1.48
N ASP A 397 15.40 -0.07 2.07
CA ASP A 397 16.72 0.00 1.41
C ASP A 397 17.56 -1.27 1.64
N ALA A 398 17.22 -2.11 2.62
CA ALA A 398 18.00 -3.29 2.97
C ALA A 398 17.83 -4.43 1.95
N THR A 399 18.88 -4.77 1.22
CA THR A 399 18.94 -6.02 0.44
C THR A 399 19.76 -7.03 1.23
N VAL A 400 19.12 -8.14 1.61
CA VAL A 400 19.79 -9.27 2.28
C VAL A 400 19.78 -10.46 1.32
N PRO A 401 20.87 -10.72 0.58
CA PRO A 401 20.94 -11.81 -0.38
C PRO A 401 20.80 -13.16 0.31
N GLY A 402 19.92 -14.00 -0.24
CA GLY A 402 19.70 -15.34 0.27
C GLY A 402 18.34 -15.90 -0.11
N THR A 403 18.01 -17.05 0.45
CA THR A 403 16.74 -17.73 0.22
C THR A 403 16.11 -18.16 1.53
N VAL A 404 14.79 -18.30 1.52
CA VAL A 404 14.03 -18.87 2.62
C VAL A 404 13.32 -20.12 2.09
N ASP A 405 13.60 -21.28 2.70
CA ASP A 405 12.94 -22.55 2.33
C ASP A 405 11.49 -22.60 2.81
N ASP A 406 10.79 -23.71 2.55
CA ASP A 406 9.37 -23.86 2.90
C ASP A 406 9.13 -23.95 4.42
N GLU A 407 10.15 -24.32 5.20
CA GLU A 407 10.13 -24.37 6.66
C GLU A 407 10.48 -23.02 7.31
N GLY A 408 11.00 -22.06 6.53
CA GLY A 408 11.38 -20.74 6.99
C GLY A 408 12.86 -20.62 7.41
N ALA A 409 13.69 -21.61 7.09
CA ALA A 409 15.13 -21.54 7.31
C ALA A 409 15.77 -20.65 6.25
N VAL A 410 16.71 -19.81 6.72
CA VAL A 410 17.38 -18.79 5.91
C VAL A 410 18.74 -19.32 5.47
N THR A 411 19.01 -19.24 4.17
CA THR A 411 20.35 -19.47 3.60
C THR A 411 20.86 -18.17 3.02
N TYR A 412 21.93 -17.61 3.60
CA TYR A 412 22.56 -16.37 3.14
C TYR A 412 23.45 -16.64 1.91
N ALA A 413 23.48 -15.69 0.98
CA ALA A 413 24.36 -15.70 -0.18
C ALA A 413 25.42 -14.58 -0.11
N GLU A 414 26.62 -14.82 -0.63
CA GLU A 414 27.71 -13.82 -0.62
C GLU A 414 27.58 -12.76 -1.73
N VAL A 415 26.85 -13.07 -2.80
CA VAL A 415 26.69 -12.19 -3.96
C VAL A 415 25.24 -11.77 -4.06
N ASP A 416 25.04 -10.46 -4.13
CA ASP A 416 23.80 -9.84 -4.56
C ASP A 416 23.68 -10.05 -6.07
N ASP A 417 23.27 -11.25 -6.48
CA ASP A 417 22.74 -11.41 -7.83
C ASP A 417 21.45 -10.58 -7.83
N ALA A 418 21.49 -9.41 -8.47
CA ALA A 418 20.40 -8.43 -8.62
C ALA A 418 19.12 -8.97 -9.30
N VAL A 419 19.01 -10.30 -9.37
CA VAL A 419 17.98 -11.16 -9.96
C VAL A 419 17.24 -11.97 -8.87
N ALA A 420 17.80 -12.09 -7.66
CA ALA A 420 17.24 -12.88 -6.56
C ALA A 420 16.44 -12.03 -5.55
N TYR A 421 15.31 -12.56 -5.11
CA TYR A 421 14.55 -12.00 -3.99
C TYR A 421 15.39 -12.03 -2.71
N GLY A 422 15.56 -10.88 -2.07
CA GLY A 422 16.18 -10.84 -0.76
C GLY A 422 15.34 -11.58 0.26
N ILE A 423 15.97 -12.08 1.32
CA ILE A 423 15.29 -12.73 2.45
C ILE A 423 14.20 -11.82 3.03
N VAL A 424 14.47 -10.52 3.07
CA VAL A 424 13.56 -9.44 3.49
C VAL A 424 12.28 -9.38 2.65
N ASP A 425 12.39 -9.56 1.33
CA ASP A 425 11.26 -9.54 0.40
C ASP A 425 10.38 -10.77 0.59
N GLU A 426 11.01 -11.93 0.80
CA GLU A 426 10.31 -13.19 1.05
C GLU A 426 9.59 -13.18 2.40
N ILE A 427 10.17 -12.57 3.43
CA ILE A 427 9.50 -12.30 4.71
C ILE A 427 8.25 -11.45 4.48
N ALA A 428 8.39 -10.29 3.83
CA ALA A 428 7.27 -9.40 3.57
C ALA A 428 6.14 -10.10 2.79
N ARG A 429 6.51 -10.90 1.78
CA ARG A 429 5.56 -11.71 1.01
C ARG A 429 4.80 -12.71 1.88
N ARG A 430 5.51 -13.48 2.71
CA ARG A 430 4.88 -14.49 3.60
C ARG A 430 3.94 -13.84 4.61
N VAL A 431 4.34 -12.70 5.20
CA VAL A 431 3.50 -11.96 6.14
C VAL A 431 2.21 -11.47 5.48
N LEU A 432 2.29 -10.87 4.28
CA LEU A 432 1.11 -10.39 3.56
C LEU A 432 0.15 -11.53 3.20
N LEU A 433 0.68 -12.65 2.70
CA LEU A 433 -0.12 -13.83 2.35
C LEU A 433 -0.75 -14.50 3.58
N ALA A 434 -0.10 -14.42 4.74
CA ALA A 434 -0.67 -14.88 6.01
C ALA A 434 -1.71 -13.91 6.61
N GLY A 435 -2.00 -12.80 5.92
CA GLY A 435 -2.96 -11.79 6.37
C GLY A 435 -2.37 -10.76 7.36
N GLY A 436 -1.05 -10.77 7.59
CA GLY A 436 -0.37 -9.76 8.39
C GLY A 436 -0.23 -8.42 7.67
N ASN A 437 0.41 -7.47 8.34
CA ASN A 437 0.70 -6.13 7.84
C ASN A 437 2.20 -5.97 7.60
N VAL A 438 2.57 -5.28 6.52
CA VAL A 438 3.95 -4.92 6.23
C VAL A 438 4.09 -3.40 6.34
N VAL A 439 5.12 -2.97 7.05
CA VAL A 439 5.46 -1.57 7.29
C VAL A 439 6.84 -1.30 6.70
N ALA A 440 6.88 -0.83 5.46
CA ALA A 440 8.13 -0.46 4.79
C ALA A 440 8.58 0.93 5.24
N VAL A 441 9.70 1.00 5.96
CA VAL A 441 10.27 2.22 6.56
C VAL A 441 11.78 2.28 6.34
N ARG A 442 12.42 3.40 6.68
CA ARG A 442 13.89 3.47 6.68
C ARG A 442 14.45 2.73 7.88
N ARG A 443 15.71 2.29 7.80
CA ARG A 443 16.41 1.63 8.91
C ARG A 443 16.29 2.36 10.25
N GLU A 444 16.37 3.69 10.26
CA GLU A 444 16.26 4.49 11.48
C GLU A 444 14.89 4.38 12.17
N ASP A 445 13.86 4.04 11.42
CA ASP A 445 12.47 3.92 11.86
C ASP A 445 12.08 2.47 12.17
N VAL A 446 12.91 1.49 11.79
CA VAL A 446 12.73 0.09 12.20
C VAL A 446 13.05 -0.03 13.69
N PRO A 447 12.16 -0.65 14.50
CA PRO A 447 12.48 -0.96 15.90
C PRO A 447 13.81 -1.73 16.02
N GLU A 448 14.65 -1.39 17.00
CA GLU A 448 16.02 -1.90 17.16
C GLU A 448 16.99 -1.59 15.99
N LYS A 449 16.57 -0.79 14.98
CA LYS A 449 17.39 -0.32 13.85
C LYS A 449 18.04 -1.46 13.04
N GLY A 450 17.36 -2.60 12.98
CA GLY A 450 17.71 -3.76 12.16
C GLY A 450 17.16 -3.68 10.73
N ASP A 451 17.35 -4.76 9.95
CA ASP A 451 16.76 -4.89 8.61
C ASP A 451 15.26 -5.23 8.69
N VAL A 452 14.87 -5.95 9.74
CA VAL A 452 13.49 -6.36 10.00
C VAL A 452 13.19 -6.31 11.50
N ALA A 453 11.93 -6.07 11.83
CA ALA A 453 11.40 -6.27 13.18
C ALA A 453 9.94 -6.73 13.08
N ALA A 454 9.50 -7.65 13.93
CA ALA A 454 8.17 -8.24 13.85
C ALA A 454 7.43 -8.15 15.18
N ILE A 455 6.13 -7.86 15.10
CA ILE A 455 5.16 -8.01 16.17
C ILE A 455 4.40 -9.32 15.93
N LEU A 456 4.29 -10.15 16.97
CA LEU A 456 3.72 -11.49 16.88
C LEU A 456 2.27 -11.55 17.38
N ARG A 457 1.46 -12.37 16.70
CA ARG A 457 0.05 -12.67 17.04
C ARG A 457 -0.08 -13.43 18.34
N TYR A 458 0.94 -14.19 18.73
CA TYR A 458 1.05 -14.92 19.99
C TYR A 458 2.52 -15.02 20.40
N ALA A 459 2.78 -15.35 21.66
CA ALA A 459 4.15 -15.61 22.11
C ALA A 459 4.64 -16.92 21.46
N PRO A 460 5.88 -16.95 20.94
CA PRO A 460 6.48 -18.18 20.48
C PRO A 460 6.66 -19.13 21.69
N VAL A 461 6.25 -20.39 21.52
CA VAL A 461 6.29 -21.43 22.56
C VAL A 461 7.66 -22.08 22.61
#